data_AF-A0A517KVN9-F1
#
_entry.id   AF-A0A517KVN9-F1
#
_cell.length_a   1.000
_cell.length_b   1.000
_cell.length_c   1.000
_cell.angle_alpha   90.00
_cell.angle_beta   90.00
_cell.angle_gamma   90.00
#
_symmetry.space_group_name_H-M   'P 1'
#
loop_
_entity.id
_entity.type
_entity.pdbx_description
1 polymer ?
#
loop_
_entity_poly.entity_id
_entity_poly.type
_entity_poly.pdbx_seq_one_letter_code
_entity_poly.pdbx_strand_id
1 'polypeptide(L)'
;MWLSKLLLLAAQAQLVFSATTLVADSKPRKPSKPAVFFIRHGEKPPFGHGLSIHGLRRAQCLRNVFAKNSSFNIGLILAQQPQADGSRRRPYDTVLPLSRDLGLKVNTQCERDHVACVGKTIRDYNGRGNILVCWEHRTMSNITYFLGDMDPPLYPTSDFHHIWRDPWPYSHVDNIPLNQNCPGLDVAEPLSNPVIALFIGLGVILLLGVGSAIYAIIRLTKNHNDGYEPIE
;
A
#
# COMPACT_ATOMS: atom_id res chain seq x y z
N MET A 1 57.50 -54.28 49.71
CA MET A 1 56.40 -53.43 50.17
C MET A 1 56.08 -52.41 49.08
N TRP A 2 54.89 -52.56 48.49
CA TRP A 2 54.05 -51.51 47.91
C TRP A 2 54.49 -50.87 46.59
N LEU A 3 53.99 -51.49 45.53
CA LEU A 3 53.49 -50.87 44.31
C LEU A 3 52.63 -49.61 44.57
N SER A 4 52.45 -48.86 43.48
CA SER A 4 51.32 -47.97 43.15
C SER A 4 51.36 -46.52 43.65
N LYS A 5 51.68 -45.62 42.71
CA LYS A 5 50.94 -44.38 42.43
C LYS A 5 51.16 -43.96 40.97
N LEU A 6 50.43 -44.65 40.08
CA LEU A 6 49.87 -44.03 38.87
C LEU A 6 49.05 -42.80 39.31
N LEU A 7 49.17 -41.67 38.62
CA LEU A 7 48.03 -41.00 37.97
C LEU A 7 48.49 -39.79 37.15
N LEU A 8 48.22 -39.88 35.84
CA LEU A 8 47.83 -38.83 34.90
C LEU A 8 48.21 -37.38 35.22
N LEU A 9 49.05 -36.78 34.37
CA LEU A 9 48.75 -35.45 33.86
C LEU A 9 48.87 -35.49 32.33
N ALA A 10 47.68 -35.65 31.74
CA ALA A 10 47.46 -35.64 30.30
C ALA A 10 47.92 -34.32 29.69
N ALA A 11 48.46 -34.43 28.48
CA ALA A 11 48.79 -33.33 27.60
C ALA A 11 47.63 -32.33 27.50
N GLN A 12 47.84 -31.10 27.97
CA GLN A 12 46.99 -29.99 27.60
C GLN A 12 47.70 -29.20 26.51
N ALA A 13 47.65 -29.75 25.29
CA ALA A 13 47.83 -28.94 24.10
C ALA A 13 46.64 -27.97 24.05
N GLN A 14 46.86 -26.72 24.43
CA GLN A 14 45.87 -25.66 24.28
C GLN A 14 45.64 -25.45 22.78
N LEU A 15 44.54 -26.02 22.30
CA LEU A 15 44.05 -25.82 20.95
C LEU A 15 43.50 -24.39 20.86
N VAL A 16 44.36 -23.45 20.46
CA VAL A 16 43.94 -22.08 20.13
C VAL A 16 43.13 -22.17 18.84
N PHE A 17 41.82 -22.35 18.96
CA PHE A 17 40.90 -22.11 17.86
C PHE A 17 40.88 -20.61 17.60
N SER A 18 41.76 -20.14 16.72
CA SER A 18 41.62 -18.83 16.09
C SER A 18 40.26 -18.79 15.42
N ALA A 19 39.30 -18.09 16.03
CA ALA A 19 38.03 -17.76 15.41
C ALA A 19 38.31 -16.79 14.26
N THR A 20 38.66 -17.33 13.10
CA THR A 20 38.68 -16.60 11.85
C THR A 20 37.23 -16.20 11.57
N THR A 21 36.90 -14.95 11.90
CA THR A 21 35.69 -14.30 11.42
C THR A 21 35.68 -14.39 9.90
N LEU A 22 34.85 -15.28 9.36
CA LEU A 22 34.48 -15.29 7.96
C LEU A 22 33.73 -13.99 7.70
N VAL A 23 34.45 -12.95 7.27
CA VAL A 23 33.85 -11.79 6.64
C VAL A 23 33.29 -12.34 5.32
N ALA A 24 31.98 -12.59 5.29
CA ALA A 24 31.29 -12.92 4.06
C ALA A 24 31.50 -11.75 3.10
N ASP A 25 32.30 -11.98 2.05
CA ASP A 25 32.48 -11.05 0.95
C ASP A 25 31.15 -10.93 0.20
N SER A 26 30.29 -10.03 0.66
CA SER A 26 29.05 -9.73 -0.03
C SER A 26 29.39 -8.89 -1.25
N LYS A 27 29.51 -9.55 -2.41
CA LYS A 27 29.53 -8.89 -3.71
C LYS A 27 28.41 -7.82 -3.73
N PRO A 28 28.69 -6.56 -4.11
CA PRO A 28 27.66 -5.53 -4.14
C PRO A 28 26.54 -5.98 -5.09
N ARG A 29 25.40 -6.35 -4.51
CA ARG A 29 24.21 -6.74 -5.27
C ARG A 29 23.79 -5.50 -6.06
N LYS A 30 23.74 -5.59 -7.40
CA LYS A 30 23.08 -4.56 -8.23
C LYS A 30 21.74 -4.25 -7.57
N PRO A 31 21.39 -2.97 -7.31
CA PRO A 31 20.10 -2.65 -6.74
C PRO A 31 19.03 -3.36 -7.57
N SER A 32 18.21 -4.20 -6.92
CA SER A 32 17.03 -4.74 -7.58
C SER A 32 16.23 -3.55 -8.08
N LYS A 33 15.76 -3.62 -9.33
CA LYS A 33 14.87 -2.59 -9.87
C LYS A 33 13.68 -2.43 -8.92
N PRO A 34 13.25 -1.20 -8.64
CA PRO A 34 12.19 -0.92 -7.66
C PRO A 34 10.86 -1.51 -8.14
N ALA A 35 10.01 -1.88 -7.21
CA ALA A 35 8.57 -1.98 -7.48
C ALA A 35 7.94 -0.57 -7.38
N VAL A 36 6.82 -0.38 -8.07
CA VAL A 36 5.97 0.79 -7.91
C VAL A 36 4.74 0.41 -7.11
N PHE A 37 4.43 1.20 -6.09
CA PHE A 37 3.20 1.10 -5.32
C PHE A 37 2.31 2.28 -5.65
N PHE A 38 1.06 2.01 -6.03
CA PHE A 38 0.08 3.04 -6.34
C PHE A 38 -1.00 3.09 -5.28
N ILE A 39 -1.31 4.30 -4.83
CA ILE A 39 -2.45 4.60 -3.97
C ILE A 39 -3.19 5.80 -4.55
N ARG A 40 -4.50 5.85 -4.36
CA ARG A 40 -5.26 7.08 -4.61
C ARG A 40 -5.09 8.08 -3.47
N HIS A 41 -5.43 9.34 -3.76
CA HIS A 41 -5.55 10.34 -2.71
C HIS A 41 -6.62 9.98 -1.66
N GLY A 42 -6.46 10.48 -0.43
CA GLY A 42 -7.43 10.32 0.65
C GLY A 42 -8.79 10.98 0.39
N GLU A 43 -9.76 10.70 1.25
CA GLU A 43 -11.16 11.06 1.10
C GLU A 43 -11.37 12.57 0.90
N LYS A 44 -12.32 12.91 0.03
CA LYS A 44 -12.66 14.30 -0.32
C LYS A 44 -13.71 14.83 0.65
N PRO A 45 -13.66 16.12 1.05
CA PRO A 45 -14.78 16.76 1.74
C PRO A 45 -15.95 17.00 0.76
N PRO A 46 -17.17 17.28 1.25
CA PRO A 46 -18.29 17.69 0.40
C PRO A 46 -17.99 18.95 -0.42
N PHE A 47 -17.20 19.87 0.14
CA PHE A 47 -16.78 21.12 -0.50
C PHE A 47 -15.30 21.40 -0.24
N GLY A 48 -14.63 22.04 -1.22
CA GLY A 48 -13.23 22.45 -1.13
C GLY A 48 -12.23 21.48 -1.77
N HIS A 49 -10.96 21.88 -1.80
CA HIS A 49 -9.92 21.18 -2.55
C HIS A 49 -9.05 20.23 -1.72
N GLY A 50 -9.07 20.34 -0.38
CA GLY A 50 -8.24 19.52 0.52
C GLY A 50 -8.80 18.12 0.81
N LEU A 51 -8.28 17.50 1.86
CA LEU A 51 -8.75 16.23 2.41
C LEU A 51 -9.89 16.44 3.40
N SER A 52 -10.83 15.48 3.49
CA SER A 52 -11.80 15.41 4.58
C SER A 52 -11.14 14.97 5.88
N ILE A 53 -11.90 14.95 6.99
CA ILE A 53 -11.43 14.38 8.25
C ILE A 53 -10.99 12.91 8.08
N HIS A 54 -11.73 12.12 7.29
CA HIS A 54 -11.34 10.74 6.96
C HIS A 54 -10.05 10.71 6.13
N GLY A 55 -9.93 11.58 5.13
CA GLY A 55 -8.72 11.69 4.32
C GLY A 55 -7.48 12.08 5.12
N LEU A 56 -7.63 12.98 6.09
CA LEU A 56 -6.56 13.35 7.03
C LEU A 56 -6.17 12.18 7.93
N ARG A 57 -7.14 11.42 8.44
CA ARG A 57 -6.88 10.19 9.22
C ARG A 57 -6.15 9.14 8.37
N ARG A 58 -6.53 8.97 7.10
CA ARG A 58 -5.85 8.09 6.16
C ARG A 58 -4.40 8.52 5.94
N ALA A 59 -4.17 9.80 5.68
CA ALA A 59 -2.82 10.35 5.53
C ALA A 59 -1.93 10.08 6.76
N GLN A 60 -2.50 10.11 7.98
CA GLN A 60 -1.79 9.72 9.20
C GLN A 60 -1.54 8.21 9.28
N CYS A 61 -2.52 7.38 8.91
CA CYS A 61 -2.37 5.93 8.86
C CYS A 61 -1.21 5.49 7.93
N LEU A 62 -1.06 6.14 6.77
CA LEU A 62 -0.01 5.80 5.79
C LEU A 62 1.41 5.88 6.36
N ARG A 63 1.62 6.68 7.40
CA ARG A 63 2.91 6.79 8.13
C ARG A 63 3.34 5.46 8.73
N ASN A 64 2.37 4.64 9.15
CA ASN A 64 2.61 3.30 9.69
C ASN A 64 2.70 2.25 8.58
N VAL A 65 1.84 2.35 7.57
CA VAL A 65 1.79 1.41 6.43
C VAL A 65 3.12 1.39 5.68
N PHE A 66 3.63 2.57 5.34
CA PHE A 66 4.86 2.77 4.56
C PHE A 66 6.02 3.27 5.44
N ALA A 67 6.00 2.95 6.74
CA ALA A 67 7.04 3.36 7.69
C ALA A 67 8.44 2.96 7.22
N LYS A 68 9.48 3.62 7.77
CA LYS A 68 10.89 3.37 7.41
C LYS A 68 11.32 1.90 7.55
N ASN A 69 10.74 1.18 8.51
CA ASN A 69 11.00 -0.24 8.77
C ASN A 69 9.98 -1.19 8.10
N SER A 70 9.05 -0.66 7.30
CA SER A 70 8.10 -1.48 6.54
C SER A 70 8.80 -2.26 5.42
N SER A 71 8.19 -3.36 5.00
CA SER A 71 8.66 -4.14 3.84
C SER A 71 8.54 -3.38 2.52
N PHE A 72 7.75 -2.30 2.47
CA PHE A 72 7.62 -1.46 1.28
C PHE A 72 8.90 -0.70 0.95
N ASN A 73 9.73 -0.32 1.94
CA ASN A 73 11.03 0.32 1.74
C ASN A 73 11.00 1.47 0.71
N ILE A 74 10.19 2.50 0.96
CA ILE A 74 9.98 3.61 0.01
C ILE A 74 11.20 4.54 -0.05
N GLY A 75 11.70 4.79 -1.26
CA GLY A 75 12.81 5.72 -1.54
C GLY A 75 12.44 6.91 -2.42
N LEU A 76 11.31 6.85 -3.13
CA LEU A 76 10.75 7.95 -3.91
C LEU A 76 9.25 8.05 -3.67
N ILE A 77 8.76 9.27 -3.49
CA ILE A 77 7.32 9.57 -3.42
C ILE A 77 6.97 10.52 -4.57
N LEU A 78 6.08 10.08 -5.46
CA LEU A 78 5.47 10.88 -6.51
C LEU A 78 4.04 11.23 -6.09
N ALA A 79 3.64 12.48 -6.29
CA ALA A 79 2.25 12.89 -6.16
C ALA A 79 1.86 13.87 -7.26
N GLN A 80 0.58 13.91 -7.58
CA GLN A 80 0.05 14.84 -8.58
C GLN A 80 0.40 16.29 -8.23
N GLN A 81 0.80 17.07 -9.24
CA GLN A 81 1.04 18.50 -9.08
C GLN A 81 -0.21 19.24 -8.59
N PRO A 82 -0.16 19.89 -7.41
CA PRO A 82 -1.19 20.83 -6.97
C PRO A 82 -1.21 22.06 -7.89
N GLN A 83 -2.39 22.64 -8.12
CA GLN A 83 -2.51 23.94 -8.79
C GLN A 83 -2.48 25.10 -7.80
N ALA A 84 -2.24 26.31 -8.31
CA ALA A 84 -2.16 27.54 -7.51
C ALA A 84 -3.48 27.87 -6.79
N ASP A 85 -4.62 27.51 -7.36
CA ASP A 85 -5.96 27.67 -6.75
C ASP A 85 -6.23 26.63 -5.64
N GLY A 86 -5.27 25.74 -5.37
CA GLY A 86 -5.38 24.65 -4.42
C GLY A 86 -6.09 23.43 -4.98
N SER A 87 -6.64 23.46 -6.20
CA SER A 87 -7.15 22.26 -6.85
C SER A 87 -6.02 21.25 -7.02
N ARG A 88 -6.37 19.97 -7.17
CA ARG A 88 -5.39 18.87 -7.34
C ARG A 88 -4.44 18.64 -6.15
N ARG A 89 -4.60 19.31 -5.00
CA ARG A 89 -3.70 19.17 -3.83
C ARG A 89 -3.80 17.86 -3.05
N ARG A 90 -4.93 17.14 -3.13
CA ARG A 90 -5.19 15.95 -2.28
C ARG A 90 -4.12 14.86 -2.36
N PRO A 91 -3.61 14.46 -3.55
CA PRO A 91 -2.54 13.46 -3.61
C PRO A 91 -1.30 13.89 -2.84
N TYR A 92 -0.88 15.16 -2.97
CA TYR A 92 0.22 15.73 -2.19
C TYR A 92 -0.07 15.71 -0.68
N ASP A 93 -1.23 16.24 -0.25
CA ASP A 93 -1.61 16.29 1.17
C ASP A 93 -1.68 14.86 1.79
N THR A 94 -2.06 13.86 0.99
CA THR A 94 -2.20 12.45 1.45
C THR A 94 -0.86 11.85 1.85
N VAL A 95 0.21 12.12 1.10
CA VAL A 95 1.54 11.54 1.35
C VAL A 95 2.47 12.46 2.13
N LEU A 96 2.11 13.72 2.31
CA LEU A 96 2.96 14.71 2.97
C LEU A 96 3.40 14.28 4.39
N PRO A 97 2.53 13.77 5.29
CA PRO A 97 2.97 13.32 6.61
C PRO A 97 3.99 12.19 6.55
N LEU A 98 3.75 11.19 5.70
CA LEU A 98 4.67 10.07 5.46
C LEU A 98 6.02 10.56 4.93
N SER A 99 6.02 11.49 3.97
CA SER A 99 7.26 12.02 3.38
C SER A 99 8.16 12.68 4.42
N ARG A 100 7.57 13.37 5.39
CA ARG A 100 8.28 14.00 6.50
C ARG A 100 8.94 12.97 7.41
N ASP A 101 8.22 11.89 7.76
CA ASP A 101 8.76 10.81 8.58
C ASP A 101 9.92 10.06 7.89
N LEU A 102 9.83 9.88 6.58
CA LEU A 102 10.88 9.22 5.78
C LEU A 102 12.06 10.16 5.45
N GLY A 103 11.92 11.47 5.67
CA GLY A 103 12.91 12.46 5.24
C GLY A 103 13.01 12.60 3.72
N LEU A 104 11.92 12.31 2.99
CA LEU A 104 11.83 12.37 1.54
C LEU A 104 11.08 13.63 1.08
N LYS A 105 11.45 14.16 -0.07
CA LYS A 105 10.63 15.17 -0.77
C LYS A 105 9.52 14.47 -1.54
N VAL A 106 8.32 15.04 -1.51
CA VAL A 106 7.24 14.65 -2.45
C VAL A 106 7.55 15.29 -3.79
N ASN A 107 7.80 14.47 -4.81
CA ASN A 107 7.99 14.96 -6.17
C ASN A 107 6.62 15.20 -6.81
N THR A 108 6.35 16.47 -7.14
CA THR A 108 5.09 16.94 -7.75
C THR A 108 5.30 17.56 -9.12
N GLN A 109 6.30 17.12 -9.88
CA GLN A 109 6.65 17.75 -11.16
C GLN A 109 5.70 17.39 -12.31
N CYS A 110 4.90 16.32 -12.17
CA CYS A 110 4.01 15.84 -13.22
C CYS A 110 2.56 16.24 -12.93
N GLU A 111 1.88 16.75 -13.95
CA GLU A 111 0.45 17.03 -13.92
C GLU A 111 -0.40 15.76 -14.04
N ARG A 112 -1.65 15.84 -13.56
CA ARG A 112 -2.64 14.73 -13.52
C ARG A 112 -2.67 13.88 -14.79
N ASP A 113 -2.75 14.53 -15.94
CA ASP A 113 -3.00 13.89 -17.23
C ASP A 113 -1.70 13.66 -18.03
N HIS A 114 -0.56 14.13 -17.52
CA HIS A 114 0.76 13.93 -18.12
C HIS A 114 1.38 12.59 -17.68
N VAL A 115 0.68 11.49 -17.96
CA VAL A 115 1.07 10.13 -17.54
C VAL A 115 2.45 9.71 -18.07
N ALA A 116 2.87 10.21 -19.24
CA ALA A 116 4.21 9.99 -19.79
C ALA A 116 5.32 10.60 -18.90
N CYS A 117 5.07 11.74 -18.26
CA CYS A 117 5.99 12.35 -17.28
C CYS A 117 6.19 11.44 -16.08
N VAL A 118 5.10 10.85 -15.57
CA VAL A 118 5.12 9.92 -14.43
C VAL A 118 5.92 8.66 -14.81
N GLY A 119 5.59 8.05 -15.95
CA GLY A 119 6.28 6.85 -16.43
C GLY A 119 7.78 7.07 -16.67
N LYS A 120 8.16 8.23 -17.24
CA LYS A 120 9.57 8.61 -17.39
C LYS A 120 10.27 8.77 -16.03
N THR A 121 9.64 9.47 -15.09
CA THR A 121 10.19 9.66 -13.74
C THR A 121 10.44 8.32 -13.03
N ILE A 122 9.52 7.36 -13.19
CA ILE A 122 9.65 6.01 -12.63
C ILE A 122 10.80 5.23 -13.28
N ARG A 123 10.90 5.24 -14.62
CA ARG A 123 11.96 4.53 -15.35
C ARG A 123 13.35 5.07 -15.08
N ASP A 124 13.46 6.39 -14.91
CA ASP A 124 14.73 7.08 -14.67
C ASP A 124 15.19 6.97 -13.21
N TYR A 125 14.34 6.50 -12.29
CA TYR A 125 14.71 6.36 -10.89
C TYR A 125 15.80 5.30 -10.69
N ASN A 126 16.93 5.75 -10.17
CA ASN A 126 18.13 4.94 -9.90
C ASN A 126 18.49 4.88 -8.40
N GLY A 127 17.62 5.44 -7.53
CA GLY A 127 17.81 5.43 -6.09
C GLY A 127 17.56 4.06 -5.46
N ARG A 128 17.71 3.98 -4.13
CA ARG A 128 17.45 2.76 -3.35
C ARG A 128 15.97 2.72 -2.93
N GLY A 129 15.42 1.52 -2.75
CA GLY A 129 14.04 1.35 -2.31
C GLY A 129 13.02 1.52 -3.44
N ASN A 130 11.75 1.33 -3.09
CA ASN A 130 10.62 1.32 -4.01
C ASN A 130 10.01 2.70 -4.18
N ILE A 131 9.12 2.83 -5.16
CA ILE A 131 8.47 4.09 -5.51
C ILE A 131 7.03 4.05 -5.01
N LEU A 132 6.58 5.08 -4.31
CA LEU A 132 5.18 5.31 -3.96
C LEU A 132 4.60 6.39 -4.86
N VAL A 133 3.50 6.10 -5.55
CA VAL A 133 2.75 7.03 -6.40
C VAL A 133 1.39 7.27 -5.77
N CYS A 134 1.10 8.52 -5.40
CA CYS A 134 -0.22 8.93 -4.97
C CYS A 134 -0.89 9.79 -6.04
N TRP A 135 -2.05 9.34 -6.54
CA TRP A 135 -2.65 9.95 -7.73
C TRP A 135 -4.17 10.04 -7.69
N GLU A 136 -4.74 10.58 -8.76
CA GLU A 136 -6.17 10.52 -9.07
C GLU A 136 -6.53 9.16 -9.68
N HIS A 137 -7.63 8.55 -9.23
CA HIS A 137 -7.93 7.14 -9.51
C HIS A 137 -8.23 6.85 -10.98
N ARG A 138 -8.85 7.79 -11.73
CA ARG A 138 -9.20 7.60 -13.15
C ARG A 138 -7.97 7.58 -14.06
N THR A 139 -6.86 8.14 -13.60
CA THR A 139 -5.61 8.21 -14.37
C THR A 139 -4.60 7.12 -13.99
N MET A 140 -4.88 6.31 -12.97
CA MET A 140 -3.96 5.27 -12.49
C MET A 140 -3.67 4.19 -13.54
N SER A 141 -4.72 3.65 -14.18
CA SER A 141 -4.59 2.62 -15.23
C SER A 141 -3.80 3.13 -16.45
N ASN A 142 -3.93 4.42 -16.77
CA ASN A 142 -3.13 5.02 -17.84
C ASN A 142 -1.65 5.10 -17.46
N ILE A 143 -1.32 5.35 -16.18
CA ILE A 143 0.08 5.35 -15.74
C ILE A 143 0.69 3.95 -15.89
N THR A 144 0.00 2.89 -15.45
CA THR A 144 0.48 1.51 -15.56
C THR A 144 0.58 1.07 -17.02
N TYR A 145 -0.35 1.49 -17.89
CA TYR A 145 -0.23 1.32 -19.34
C TYR A 145 1.07 1.89 -19.89
N PHE A 146 1.37 3.14 -19.56
CA PHE A 146 2.59 3.80 -20.01
C PHE A 146 3.88 3.21 -19.42
N LEU A 147 3.79 2.44 -18.34
CA LEU A 147 4.93 1.73 -17.77
C LEU A 147 5.24 0.43 -18.49
N GLY A 148 4.23 -0.28 -18.99
CA GLY A 148 4.40 -1.52 -19.75
C GLY A 148 3.25 -2.52 -19.62
N ASP A 149 2.23 -2.25 -18.79
CA ASP A 149 1.05 -3.10 -18.66
C ASP A 149 0.10 -2.86 -19.85
N MET A 150 0.09 -3.77 -20.83
CA MET A 150 -0.68 -3.56 -22.06
C MET A 150 -2.18 -3.78 -21.91
N ASP A 151 -2.63 -4.29 -20.75
CA ASP A 151 -4.05 -4.52 -20.43
C ASP A 151 -4.32 -4.27 -18.93
N PRO A 152 -4.11 -3.03 -18.46
CA PRO A 152 -4.18 -2.76 -17.03
C PRO A 152 -5.63 -2.79 -16.55
N PRO A 153 -5.90 -3.32 -15.34
CA PRO A 153 -7.23 -3.26 -14.77
C PRO A 153 -7.65 -1.81 -14.50
N LEU A 154 -8.94 -1.59 -14.27
CA LEU A 154 -9.44 -0.30 -13.78
C LEU A 154 -9.18 -0.16 -12.28
N TYR A 155 -8.67 1.00 -11.86
CA TYR A 155 -8.48 1.26 -10.43
C TYR A 155 -9.82 1.44 -9.71
N PRO A 156 -10.07 0.75 -8.58
CA PRO A 156 -11.34 0.83 -7.86
C PRO A 156 -11.71 2.27 -7.43
N THR A 157 -12.91 2.70 -7.78
CA THR A 157 -13.37 4.10 -7.63
C THR A 157 -13.96 4.41 -6.26
N SER A 158 -14.51 3.41 -5.55
CA SER A 158 -15.06 3.51 -4.19
C SER A 158 -14.01 3.30 -3.11
N ASP A 159 -12.99 2.49 -3.40
CA ASP A 159 -12.14 1.92 -2.35
C ASP A 159 -10.86 2.74 -2.18
N PHE A 160 -10.73 3.40 -1.02
CA PHE A 160 -9.59 4.26 -0.70
C PHE A 160 -8.38 3.51 -0.17
N HIS A 161 -8.55 2.23 0.16
CA HIS A 161 -7.61 1.45 0.93
C HIS A 161 -6.70 0.56 0.09
N HIS A 162 -6.98 0.41 -1.21
CA HIS A 162 -6.14 -0.40 -2.09
C HIS A 162 -4.75 0.20 -2.25
N ILE A 163 -3.78 -0.70 -2.35
CA ILE A 163 -2.41 -0.46 -2.75
C ILE A 163 -2.14 -1.40 -3.91
N TRP A 164 -2.02 -0.86 -5.12
CA TRP A 164 -1.53 -1.63 -6.26
C TRP A 164 -0.02 -1.75 -6.17
N ARG A 165 0.50 -2.92 -6.53
CA ARG A 165 1.92 -3.18 -6.67
C ARG A 165 2.19 -3.56 -8.12
N ASP A 166 3.14 -2.88 -8.73
CA ASP A 166 3.60 -3.10 -10.09
C ASP A 166 5.11 -3.41 -10.04
N PRO A 167 5.50 -4.69 -10.02
CA PRO A 167 6.90 -5.08 -9.97
C PRO A 167 7.61 -4.84 -11.31
N TRP A 168 8.91 -4.54 -11.29
CA TRP A 168 9.73 -4.57 -12.51
C TRP A 168 9.56 -5.92 -13.24
N PRO A 169 9.31 -5.96 -14.57
CA PRO A 169 9.52 -4.91 -15.57
C PRO A 169 8.34 -3.95 -15.82
N TYR A 170 7.41 -3.85 -14.88
CA TYR A 170 6.19 -3.05 -14.94
C TYR A 170 5.18 -3.49 -16.00
N SER A 171 5.16 -4.79 -16.27
CA SER A 171 4.32 -5.36 -17.33
C SER A 171 2.93 -5.75 -16.84
N HIS A 172 2.67 -5.70 -15.54
CA HIS A 172 1.37 -6.02 -14.94
C HIS A 172 1.32 -5.55 -13.49
N VAL A 173 0.17 -5.01 -13.09
CA VAL A 173 -0.17 -4.86 -11.66
C VAL A 173 -0.48 -6.24 -11.06
N ASP A 174 -0.04 -6.49 -9.83
CA ASP A 174 -0.39 -7.70 -9.09
C ASP A 174 -1.91 -7.86 -8.98
N ASN A 175 -2.44 -9.02 -9.37
CA ASN A 175 -3.88 -9.31 -9.39
C ASN A 175 -4.57 -9.20 -8.01
N ILE A 176 -3.79 -9.34 -6.94
CA ILE A 176 -4.29 -9.23 -5.56
C ILE A 176 -3.76 -7.92 -4.99
N PRO A 177 -4.60 -6.88 -4.87
CA PRO A 177 -4.16 -5.61 -4.29
C PRO A 177 -3.84 -5.81 -2.80
N LEU A 178 -2.82 -5.08 -2.35
CA LEU A 178 -2.55 -4.93 -0.93
C LEU A 178 -3.52 -3.91 -0.33
N ASN A 179 -3.62 -3.87 1.00
CA ASN A 179 -4.55 -2.99 1.70
C ASN A 179 -3.79 -2.12 2.72
N GLN A 180 -4.18 -0.86 2.83
CA GLN A 180 -3.67 0.09 3.82
C GLN A 180 -4.08 -0.31 5.25
N ASN A 181 -5.20 -1.01 5.42
CA ASN A 181 -5.71 -1.49 6.71
C ASN A 181 -5.78 -0.38 7.78
N CYS A 182 -6.22 0.81 7.39
CA CYS A 182 -6.35 1.97 8.26
C CYS A 182 -7.49 1.78 9.27
N PRO A 183 -7.19 1.74 10.59
CA PRO A 183 -8.20 1.49 11.62
C PRO A 183 -9.36 2.48 11.57
N GLY A 184 -10.59 1.96 11.53
CA GLY A 184 -11.82 2.76 11.52
C GLY A 184 -12.10 3.51 10.21
N LEU A 185 -11.32 3.26 9.16
CA LEU A 185 -11.56 3.75 7.79
C LEU A 185 -11.76 2.58 6.83
N ASP A 186 -10.91 1.57 6.98
CA ASP A 186 -10.91 0.38 6.15
C ASP A 186 -11.62 -0.71 6.97
N VAL A 187 -12.91 -0.50 7.22
CA VAL A 187 -13.71 -1.59 7.75
C VAL A 187 -13.72 -2.67 6.67
N ALA A 188 -13.22 -3.85 7.01
CA ALA A 188 -13.69 -5.05 6.33
C ALA A 188 -15.21 -4.98 6.47
N GLU A 189 -15.94 -4.92 5.35
CA GLU A 189 -17.38 -5.22 5.34
C GLU A 189 -17.55 -6.44 6.26
N PRO A 190 -18.14 -6.28 7.46
CA PRO A 190 -18.46 -7.44 8.26
C PRO A 190 -19.40 -8.21 7.37
N LEU A 191 -19.03 -9.43 6.98
CA LEU A 191 -19.88 -10.35 6.23
C LEU A 191 -21.32 -10.12 6.69
N SER A 192 -22.15 -9.60 5.78
CA SER A 192 -23.55 -9.36 6.02
C SER A 192 -24.24 -10.70 6.28
N ASN A 193 -24.12 -11.17 7.50
CA ASN A 193 -24.85 -12.28 8.07
C ASN A 193 -25.15 -11.87 9.51
N PRO A 194 -26.38 -11.39 9.78
CA PRO A 194 -26.77 -11.07 11.14
C PRO A 194 -27.05 -12.40 11.86
N VAL A 195 -26.04 -13.01 12.47
CA VAL A 195 -26.32 -13.99 13.53
C VAL A 195 -26.70 -13.18 14.76
N ILE A 196 -27.98 -12.81 14.85
CA ILE A 196 -28.54 -12.20 16.05
C ILE A 196 -28.62 -13.31 17.10
N ALA A 197 -27.62 -13.38 17.97
CA ALA A 197 -27.68 -14.18 19.18
C ALA A 197 -28.50 -13.42 20.23
N LEU A 198 -29.76 -13.80 20.42
CA LEU A 198 -30.57 -13.29 21.53
C LEU A 198 -30.29 -14.15 22.77
N PHE A 199 -29.61 -13.59 23.77
CA PHE A 199 -29.40 -14.26 25.05
C PHE A 199 -30.66 -14.10 25.90
N ILE A 200 -31.52 -15.12 25.90
CA ILE A 200 -32.51 -15.30 26.95
C ILE A 200 -32.20 -16.64 27.62
N GLY A 201 -31.70 -16.57 28.87
CA GLY A 201 -31.61 -17.68 29.84
C GLY A 201 -31.25 -19.08 29.31
N LEU A 202 -30.00 -19.48 29.53
CA LEU A 202 -29.56 -20.90 29.62
C LEU A 202 -29.75 -21.81 28.39
N GLY A 203 -29.74 -21.29 27.16
CA GLY A 203 -29.59 -22.12 25.96
C GLY A 203 -29.29 -21.34 24.69
N VAL A 204 -28.16 -21.62 24.03
CA VAL A 204 -27.82 -21.07 22.71
C VAL A 204 -28.60 -21.85 21.65
N ILE A 205 -29.59 -21.22 21.01
CA ILE A 205 -30.24 -21.76 19.81
C ILE A 205 -29.64 -21.06 18.59
N LEU A 206 -28.93 -21.82 17.75
CA LEU A 206 -28.47 -21.37 16.44
C LEU A 206 -29.65 -21.46 15.46
N LEU A 207 -30.31 -20.33 15.17
CA LEU A 207 -31.33 -20.28 14.12
C LEU A 207 -30.62 -20.10 12.77
N LEU A 208 -30.56 -21.17 11.98
CA LEU A 208 -30.22 -21.08 10.56
C LEU A 208 -31.37 -20.36 9.85
N GLY A 209 -31.06 -19.20 9.27
CA GLY A 209 -32.04 -18.35 8.60
C GLY A 209 -32.78 -19.09 7.48
N VAL A 210 -34.09 -19.24 7.65
CA VAL A 210 -35.00 -19.62 6.56
C VAL A 210 -35.10 -18.44 5.59
N GLY A 211 -34.78 -18.72 4.33
CA GLY A 211 -34.85 -17.74 3.26
C GLY A 211 -36.28 -17.33 2.91
N SER A 212 -36.32 -16.19 2.22
CA SER A 212 -37.37 -15.67 1.35
C SER A 212 -38.39 -14.69 1.92
N ALA A 213 -38.45 -13.57 1.20
CA ALA A 213 -39.56 -12.65 1.02
C ALA A 213 -39.81 -11.59 2.11
N ILE A 214 -39.72 -10.33 1.66
CA ILE A 214 -40.54 -9.14 1.96
C ILE A 214 -39.66 -7.93 2.27
N TYR A 215 -39.35 -7.13 1.24
CA TYR A 215 -39.83 -5.74 1.19
C TYR A 215 -39.69 -5.19 -0.24
N ALA A 216 -40.84 -5.05 -0.90
CA ALA A 216 -40.96 -4.37 -2.18
C ALA A 216 -41.56 -2.97 -1.93
N ILE A 217 -40.92 -1.96 -2.52
CA ILE A 217 -41.52 -0.74 -3.12
C ILE A 217 -42.00 0.37 -2.17
N ILE A 218 -41.31 1.53 -2.26
CA ILE A 218 -41.80 2.86 -2.73
C ILE A 218 -40.54 3.63 -3.23
N ARG A 219 -40.28 3.73 -4.55
CA ARG A 219 -40.49 4.88 -5.48
C ARG A 219 -40.10 6.27 -4.92
N LEU A 220 -39.48 7.24 -5.61
CA LEU A 220 -38.93 7.41 -6.97
C LEU A 220 -38.16 8.76 -7.01
N THR A 221 -37.29 8.91 -8.02
CA THR A 221 -36.74 10.13 -8.65
C THR A 221 -35.43 10.75 -8.10
N LYS A 222 -34.33 10.46 -8.80
CA LYS A 222 -33.68 11.46 -9.67
C LYS A 222 -32.70 10.76 -10.63
N ASN A 223 -33.09 10.74 -11.90
CA ASN A 223 -32.17 10.62 -13.02
C ASN A 223 -31.14 11.76 -12.93
N HIS A 224 -29.86 11.43 -12.98
CA HIS A 224 -28.89 12.31 -13.60
C HIS A 224 -28.08 11.46 -14.58
N ASN A 225 -28.36 11.70 -15.86
CA ASN A 225 -27.59 11.19 -16.98
C ASN A 225 -26.23 11.89 -16.96
N ASP A 226 -25.18 11.15 -16.63
CA ASP A 226 -23.83 11.59 -16.92
C ASP A 226 -23.44 10.92 -18.25
N GLY A 227 -23.79 11.62 -19.34
CA GLY A 227 -23.44 11.22 -20.69
C GLY A 227 -21.93 11.10 -20.84
N TYR A 228 -21.48 9.95 -21.34
CA TYR A 228 -20.15 9.76 -21.87
C TYR A 228 -20.31 9.43 -23.35
N GLU A 229 -19.98 10.40 -24.21
CA GLU A 229 -19.69 10.12 -25.61
C GLU A 229 -18.29 9.50 -25.70
N PRO A 230 -18.08 8.47 -26.54
CA PRO A 230 -16.75 7.99 -26.87
C PRO A 230 -16.04 9.02 -27.76
N ILE A 231 -14.79 9.31 -27.42
CA ILE A 231 -13.88 10.13 -28.22
C ILE A 231 -13.34 9.22 -29.33
N GLU A 232 -13.57 9.61 -30.60
CA GLU A 232 -12.82 9.11 -31.76
C GLU A 232 -11.37 9.63 -31.75
#